data_AF-A0A955E8M4-F1
#
_entry.id   AF-A0A955E8M4-F1
#
_cell.length_a   1.000
_cell.length_b   1.000
_cell.length_c   1.000
_cell.angle_alpha   90.00
_cell.angle_beta   90.00
_cell.angle_gamma   90.00
#
_symmetry.space_group_name_H-M   'P 1'
#
loop_
_entity.id
_entity.type
_entity.pdbx_description
1 polymer ?
#
loop_
_entity_poly.entity_id
_entity_poly.type
_entity_poly.pdbx_seq_one_letter_code
_entity_poly.pdbx_strand_id
1 'polypeptide(L)' 'MEQVFEAAADNLVWVLLASVIVVGIVGSTLREIVKTKSRERTRREIAAYIAEGSMTPEQGERLMAAGRSKWEDA' A
#
# COMPACT_ATOMS: atom_id res chain seq x y z
N MET A 1 29.28 -4.20 -21.98
CA MET A 1 28.29 -3.11 -21.99
C MET A 1 27.64 -3.02 -23.37
N GLU A 2 28.42 -2.88 -24.45
CA GLU A 2 27.88 -2.78 -25.83
C GLU A 2 26.95 -3.94 -26.23
N GLN A 3 27.34 -5.20 -25.99
CA GLN A 3 26.48 -6.37 -26.29
C GLN A 3 25.12 -6.36 -25.58
N VAL A 4 25.04 -5.79 -24.37
CA VAL A 4 23.79 -5.74 -23.61
C VAL A 4 22.84 -4.71 -24.20
N PHE A 5 23.37 -3.56 -24.64
CA PHE A 5 22.59 -2.53 -25.31
C PHE A 5 22.06 -2.99 -26.66
N GLU A 6 22.88 -3.72 -27.42
CA GLU A 6 22.50 -4.27 -28.72
C GLU A 6 21.38 -5.31 -28.57
N ALA A 7 21.53 -6.25 -27.63
CA ALA A 7 20.48 -7.21 -27.32
C ALA A 7 19.17 -6.57 -26.81
N ALA A 8 19.26 -5.48 -26.04
CA ALA A 8 18.10 -4.73 -25.58
C ALA A 8 17.41 -3.95 -26.71
N ALA A 9 18.16 -3.43 -27.68
CA ALA A 9 17.61 -2.74 -28.84
C ALA A 9 16.88 -3.71 -29.78
N ASP A 10 17.44 -4.89 -30.02
CA ASP A 10 16.82 -5.93 -30.85
C ASP A 10 15.54 -6.51 -30.21
N ASN A 11 15.45 -6.48 -28.87
CA ASN A 11 14.31 -7.02 -28.11
C ASN A 11 13.50 -5.91 -27.41
N LEU A 12 13.47 -4.70 -27.98
CA LEU A 12 12.91 -3.51 -27.33
C LEU A 12 11.50 -3.73 -26.76
N VAL A 13 10.61 -4.38 -27.51
CA VAL A 13 9.24 -4.66 -27.07
C VAL A 13 9.19 -5.52 -25.80
N TRP A 14 10.01 -6.57 -25.75
CA TRP A 14 10.09 -7.47 -24.59
C TRP A 14 10.72 -6.78 -23.38
N VAL A 15 11.74 -5.95 -23.60
CA VAL A 15 12.37 -5.15 -22.54
C VAL A 15 11.39 -4.14 -21.96
N LEU A 16 10.62 -3.45 -22.81
CA LEU A 16 9.58 -2.52 -22.36
C LEU A 16 8.48 -3.23 -21.57
N LEU A 17 7.95 -4.35 -22.06
CA LEU A 17 6.96 -5.15 -21.34
C LEU A 17 7.49 -5.61 -19.97
N ALA A 18 8.70 -6.16 -19.93
CA ALA A 18 9.34 -6.60 -18.69
C ALA A 18 9.50 -5.44 -17.70
N SER A 19 9.93 -4.27 -18.17
CA SER A 19 10.09 -3.09 -17.30
C SER A 19 8.77 -2.61 -16.69
N VAL A 20 7.68 -2.58 -17.47
CA VAL A 20 6.35 -2.21 -16.96
C VAL A 20 5.87 -3.19 -15.89
N ILE A 21 6.09 -4.49 -16.10
CA ILE A 21 5.74 -5.52 -15.12
C ILE A 21 6.54 -5.32 -13.83
N VAL A 22 7.86 -5.12 -13.92
CA VAL A 22 8.72 -4.90 -12.76
C VAL A 22 8.28 -3.65 -11.99
N VAL A 23 8.04 -2.54 -12.68
CA VAL A 23 7.55 -1.30 -12.06
C VAL A 23 6.19 -1.52 -11.39
N GLY A 24 5.28 -2.26 -12.02
CA GLY A 24 3.98 -2.62 -11.45
C GLY A 24 4.09 -3.40 -10.15
N ILE A 25 4.93 -4.44 -10.11
CA ILE A 25 5.14 -5.30 -8.93
C ILE A 25 5.78 -4.51 -7.78
N VAL A 26 6.82 -3.70 -8.09
CA VAL A 26 7.47 -2.87 -7.07
C VAL A 26 6.47 -1.84 -6.53
N GLY A 27 5.72 -1.18 -7.41
CA GLY A 27 4.70 -0.20 -7.03
C GLY A 27 3.60 -0.80 -6.15
N SER A 28 3.08 -1.98 -6.49
CA SER A 28 2.04 -2.65 -5.70
C SER A 28 2.54 -3.07 -4.32
N THR A 29 3.79 -3.54 -4.25
CA THR A 29 4.41 -3.96 -2.99
C THR A 29 4.62 -2.77 -2.06
N LEU A 30 5.17 -1.66 -2.58
CA LEU A 30 5.36 -0.43 -1.81
C LEU A 30 4.04 0.12 -1.29
N ARG A 31 2.99 0.10 -2.12
CA ARG A 31 1.65 0.54 -1.74
C ARG A 31 1.12 -0.26 -0.53
N GLU A 32 1.23 -1.58 -0.55
CA GLU A 32 0.75 -2.43 0.55
C GLU A 32 1.56 -2.26 1.83
N ILE A 33 2.89 -2.07 1.72
CA ILE A 33 3.74 -1.74 2.88
C ILE A 33 3.27 -0.44 3.54
N VAL A 34 3.10 0.63 2.76
CA VAL A 34 2.67 1.93 3.28
C VAL A 34 1.29 1.83 3.91
N LYS A 35 0.34 1.15 3.25
CA LYS A 35 -1.01 0.93 3.76
C LYS A 35 -1.02 0.18 5.10
N THR A 36 -0.23 -0.89 5.20
CA THR A 36 -0.14 -1.69 6.43
C THR A 36 0.46 -0.88 7.56
N LYS A 37 1.58 -0.18 7.31
CA LYS A 37 2.24 0.68 8.29
C LYS A 37 1.32 1.79 8.79
N SER A 38 0.59 2.45 7.89
CA SER A 38 -0.37 3.50 8.26
C SER A 38 -1.50 2.94 9.13
N ARG A 39 -2.05 1.76 8.79
CA ARG A 39 -3.09 1.11 9.61
C ARG A 39 -2.61 0.73 11.01
N GLU A 40 -1.39 0.22 11.14
CA GLU A 40 -0.81 -0.09 12.45
C GLU A 40 -0.55 1.18 13.26
N ARG A 41 -0.02 2.22 12.62
CA ARG A 41 0.18 3.53 13.26
C ARG A 41 -1.13 4.09 13.79
N THR A 42 -2.18 4.15 12.97
CA THR A 42 -3.49 4.64 13.40
C THR A 42 -4.06 3.80 14.55
N ARG A 43 -3.90 2.46 14.54
CA ARG A 43 -4.32 1.61 15.68
C ARG A 43 -3.57 1.92 16.97
N ARG A 44 -2.27 2.20 16.90
CA ARG A 44 -1.48 2.62 18.06
C ARG A 44 -1.88 4.00 18.57
N GLU A 45 -2.13 4.94 17.66
CA GLU A 45 -2.61 6.29 18.00
C GLU A 45 -3.99 6.25 18.67
N ILE A 46 -4.93 5.46 18.14
CA ILE A 46 -6.25 5.25 18.78
C ILE A 46 -6.09 4.69 20.20
N ALA A 47 -5.22 3.68 20.40
CA ALA A 47 -4.97 3.12 21.72
C ALA A 47 -4.37 4.15 22.69
N ALA A 48 -3.45 5.00 22.21
CA ALA A 48 -2.89 6.08 23.01
C ALA A 48 -3.96 7.11 23.40
N TYR A 49 -4.81 7.55 22.47
CA TYR A 49 -5.89 8.49 22.76
C TYR A 49 -6.92 7.95 23.76
N ILE A 50 -7.20 6.64 23.70
CA ILE A 50 -8.06 5.97 24.69
C ILE A 50 -7.37 5.95 26.06
N ALA A 51 -6.07 5.62 26.11
CA ALA A 51 -5.30 5.59 27.36
C ALA A 51 -5.15 6.98 27.99
N GLU A 52 -5.02 8.02 27.17
CA GLU A 52 -4.98 9.44 27.59
C GLU A 52 -6.37 9.96 27.98
N GLY A 53 -7.45 9.24 27.65
CA GLY A 53 -8.83 9.64 27.90
C GLY A 53 -9.37 10.72 26.95
N SER A 54 -8.65 11.05 25.88
CA SER A 54 -9.07 12.02 24.86
C SER A 54 -10.03 11.42 23.82
N MET A 55 -10.23 10.09 23.84
CA MET A 55 -11.16 9.35 23.00
C MET A 55 -11.81 8.21 23.79
N THR A 56 -13.12 7.99 23.63
CA THR A 56 -13.77 6.83 24.26
C THR A 56 -13.53 5.54 23.47
N PRO A 57 -13.53 4.36 24.11
CA PRO A 57 -13.41 3.08 23.42
C PRO A 57 -14.40 2.89 22.26
N GLU A 58 -15.64 3.35 22.43
CA GLU A 58 -16.71 3.25 21.41
C GLU A 58 -16.43 4.18 20.22
N GLN A 59 -15.78 5.32 20.43
CA GLN A 59 -15.31 6.17 19.33
C GLN A 59 -14.16 5.50 18.57
N GLY A 60 -13.22 4.89 19.30
CA GLY A 60 -12.12 4.12 18.72
C GLY A 60 -12.59 2.94 17.87
N GLU A 61 -13.58 2.18 18.36
CA GLU A 61 -14.21 1.08 17.61
C GLU A 61 -14.80 1.58 16.28
N ARG A 62 -15.55 2.69 16.31
CA ARG A 62 -16.15 3.30 15.12
C ARG A 62 -15.11 3.77 14.11
N LEU A 63 -14.00 4.37 14.58
CA LEU A 63 -12.90 4.77 13.70
C LEU A 63 -12.21 3.56 13.05
N MET A 64 -12.01 2.47 13.80
CA MET A 64 -11.48 1.23 13.23
C MET A 64 -12.43 0.59 12.22
N ALA A 65 -13.74 0.77 12.38
CA ALA A 65 -14.76 0.27 11.47
C ALA A 65 -14.98 1.12 10.20
N ALA A 66 -14.67 2.42 10.24
CA ALA A 66 -14.97 3.39 9.17
C ALA A 66 -14.29 3.09 7.82
N GLY A 67 -13.24 2.28 7.79
CA GLY A 67 -12.56 1.85 6.57
C GLY A 67 -13.24 0.74 5.78
N ARG A 68 -14.36 0.18 6.28
CA ARG A 68 -15.19 -0.80 5.56
C ARG A 68 -16.24 -0.02 4.75
N SER A 69 -16.07 0.07 3.44
CA SER A 69 -17.04 0.76 2.59
C SER A 69 -18.35 -0.04 2.60
N LYS A 70 -19.48 0.62 2.88
CA LYS A 70 -20.82 -0.01 2.88
C LYS A 70 -21.27 -0.43 1.48
N TRP A 71 -20.57 0.02 0.44
CA TRP A 71 -20.94 -0.14 -0.96
C TRP A 71 -20.35 -1.38 -1.62
N GLU A 72 -19.37 -2.04 -0.99
CA GLU A 72 -18.82 -3.33 -1.47
C GLU A 72 -19.66 -4.55 -1.05
N ASP A 73 -20.64 -4.36 -0.15
CA ASP A 73 -21.48 -5.43 0.43
C ASP A 73 -22.98 -5.32 0.06
N ALA A 74 -23.35 -4.48 -0.92
CA ALA A 74 -24.74 -4.25 -1.35
C ALA A 74 -24.95 -4.65 -2.82
#